data_AF-A0A3G6PNW5-F1
#
_entry.id   AF-A0A3G6PNW5-F1
#
_cell.length_a   1.000
_cell.length_b   1.000
_cell.length_c   1.000
_cell.angle_alpha   90.00
_cell.angle_beta   90.00
_cell.angle_gamma   90.00
#
_symmetry.space_group_name_H-M   'P 1'
#
loop_
_entity.id
_entity.type
_entity.pdbx_description
1 polymer ?
#
loop_
_entity_poly.entity_id
_entity_poly.type
_entity_poly.pdbx_seq_one_letter_code
_entity_poly.pdbx_strand_id
1 'polypeptide(L)'
;MKVKDTIYCNNIGVYHDQLTKRKSYIIEEINFNNIRICNDENKLKWYSKFYFSFNNDPEIASIHIDDEILDEESDAVEVTIEFTNSDKYWMTFSTPKYLDLILNDKPYFSVRHFIFIKKLNEDIIKSTIHELDKQNELIQICKKY
;
A
#
# COMPACT_ATOMS: atom_id res chain seq x y z
N MET A 1 -15.70 -4.58 -18.04
CA MET A 1 -15.16 -3.32 -18.61
C MET A 1 -15.59 -3.23 -20.06
N LYS A 2 -16.16 -2.08 -20.44
CA LYS A 2 -16.64 -1.69 -21.78
C LYS A 2 -16.14 -0.27 -22.10
N VAL A 3 -16.08 0.06 -23.38
CA VAL A 3 -15.75 1.44 -23.81
C VAL A 3 -16.76 2.41 -23.20
N LYS A 4 -16.26 3.57 -22.75
CA LYS A 4 -16.96 4.60 -21.96
C LYS A 4 -17.33 4.23 -20.52
N ASP A 5 -16.97 3.03 -20.03
CA ASP A 5 -17.04 2.77 -18.59
C ASP A 5 -16.08 3.68 -17.82
N THR A 6 -16.49 4.09 -16.62
CA THR A 6 -15.59 4.69 -15.62
C THR A 6 -15.02 3.59 -14.74
N ILE A 7 -13.71 3.63 -14.54
CA ILE A 7 -12.93 2.68 -13.74
C ILE A 7 -11.97 3.43 -12.84
N TYR A 8 -11.50 2.79 -11.78
CA TYR A 8 -10.56 3.35 -10.82
C TYR A 8 -9.24 2.58 -10.88
N CYS A 9 -8.12 3.29 -10.82
CA CYS A 9 -6.83 2.62 -10.68
C CYS A 9 -6.74 2.01 -9.27
N ASN A 10 -6.63 0.69 -9.18
CA ASN A 10 -6.47 0.00 -7.90
C ASN A 10 -5.01 -0.43 -7.65
N ASN A 11 -4.10 -0.31 -8.60
CA ASN A 11 -2.68 -0.60 -8.43
C ASN A 11 -1.90 0.24 -9.44
N ILE A 12 -0.92 1.04 -8.98
CA ILE A 12 -0.12 1.88 -9.90
C ILE A 12 1.00 1.10 -10.60
N GLY A 13 1.48 0.01 -10.00
CA GLY A 13 2.59 -0.80 -10.48
C GLY A 13 3.80 0.05 -10.86
N VAL A 14 4.31 -0.17 -12.07
CA VAL A 14 5.46 0.56 -12.62
C VAL A 14 5.10 1.95 -13.16
N TYR A 15 3.82 2.35 -13.12
CA TYR A 15 3.29 3.55 -13.78
C TYR A 15 3.09 4.73 -12.83
N HIS A 16 3.95 4.90 -11.83
CA HIS A 16 3.85 5.93 -10.79
C HIS A 16 3.63 7.37 -11.30
N ASP A 17 4.25 7.75 -12.42
CA ASP A 17 4.06 9.09 -13.02
C ASP A 17 2.84 9.20 -13.96
N GLN A 18 2.14 8.08 -14.18
CA GLN A 18 1.10 7.99 -15.21
C GLN A 18 -0.27 7.62 -14.65
N LEU A 19 -0.30 6.91 -13.52
CA LEU A 19 -1.51 6.47 -12.85
C LEU A 19 -1.46 6.83 -11.37
N THR A 20 -2.53 7.43 -10.88
CA THR A 20 -2.80 7.66 -9.47
C THR A 20 -3.81 6.65 -8.95
N LYS A 21 -3.49 5.93 -7.86
CA LYS A 21 -4.39 5.02 -7.12
C LYS A 21 -5.68 5.75 -6.74
N ARG A 22 -6.83 5.08 -6.87
CA ARG A 22 -8.22 5.59 -6.67
C ARG A 22 -8.67 6.70 -7.62
N LYS A 23 -7.80 7.23 -8.48
CA LYS A 23 -8.26 8.16 -9.52
C LYS A 23 -9.10 7.42 -10.54
N SER A 24 -10.17 8.08 -11.00
CA SER A 24 -11.04 7.56 -12.04
C SER A 24 -10.51 7.87 -13.44
N TYR A 25 -10.77 6.95 -14.36
CA TYR A 25 -10.44 7.06 -15.78
C TYR A 25 -11.59 6.55 -16.63
N ILE A 26 -11.71 7.08 -17.84
CA ILE A 26 -12.71 6.65 -18.82
C ILE A 26 -12.03 5.75 -19.85
N ILE A 27 -12.62 4.60 -20.12
CA ILE A 27 -12.09 3.66 -21.12
C ILE A 27 -12.41 4.17 -22.52
N GLU A 28 -11.37 4.50 -23.29
CA GLU A 28 -11.51 4.94 -24.68
C GLU A 28 -11.48 3.78 -25.67
N GLU A 29 -10.65 2.76 -25.41
CA GLU A 29 -10.57 1.54 -26.23
C GLU A 29 -10.33 0.31 -25.37
N ILE A 30 -10.69 -0.88 -25.87
CA ILE A 30 -10.49 -2.16 -25.20
C ILE A 30 -9.95 -3.19 -26.18
N ASN A 31 -8.97 -3.96 -25.73
CA ASN A 31 -8.60 -5.23 -26.37
C ASN A 31 -8.68 -6.39 -25.35
N PHE A 32 -8.14 -7.56 -25.70
CA PHE A 32 -8.28 -8.77 -24.90
C PHE A 32 -7.85 -8.59 -23.44
N ASN A 33 -6.64 -8.06 -23.20
CA ASN A 33 -6.06 -7.93 -21.85
C ASN A 33 -5.92 -6.48 -21.37
N ASN A 34 -6.04 -5.51 -22.27
CA ASN A 34 -5.72 -4.12 -21.99
C ASN A 34 -6.91 -3.20 -22.26
N ILE A 35 -6.81 -2.02 -21.68
CA ILE A 35 -7.67 -0.88 -21.91
C ILE A 35 -6.81 0.30 -22.31
N ARG A 36 -7.39 1.23 -23.07
CA ARG A 36 -6.76 2.49 -23.43
C ARG A 36 -7.47 3.61 -22.69
N ILE A 37 -6.71 4.43 -21.97
CA ILE A 37 -7.21 5.56 -21.19
C ILE A 37 -6.33 6.79 -21.40
N CYS A 38 -6.88 7.97 -21.15
CA CYS A 38 -6.07 9.18 -20.99
C CYS A 38 -5.47 9.18 -19.58
N ASN A 39 -4.14 9.10 -19.49
CA ASN A 39 -3.43 8.97 -18.22
C ASN A 39 -3.23 10.33 -17.53
N ASP A 40 -2.54 10.35 -16.39
CA ASP A 40 -2.31 11.58 -15.60
C ASP A 40 -1.45 12.63 -16.32
N GLU A 41 -0.69 12.21 -17.33
CA GLU A 41 0.07 13.10 -18.22
C GLU A 41 -0.76 13.62 -19.42
N ASN A 42 -2.08 13.38 -19.43
CA ASN A 42 -2.97 13.66 -20.56
C ASN A 42 -2.60 12.93 -21.87
N LYS A 43 -2.01 11.73 -21.77
CA LYS A 43 -1.61 10.90 -22.92
C LYS A 43 -2.50 9.66 -23.01
N LEU A 44 -2.93 9.34 -24.24
CA LEU A 44 -3.74 8.16 -24.52
C LEU A 44 -2.88 6.90 -24.65
N LYS A 45 -2.82 6.08 -23.60
CA LYS A 45 -1.92 4.90 -23.48
C LYS A 45 -2.69 3.63 -23.13
N TRP A 46 -2.10 2.49 -23.48
CA TRP A 46 -2.61 1.15 -23.15
C TRP A 46 -2.08 0.67 -21.81
N TYR A 47 -2.96 0.11 -20.99
CA TYR A 47 -2.64 -0.46 -19.69
C TYR A 47 -3.36 -1.79 -19.50
N SER A 48 -2.75 -2.70 -18.73
CA SER A 48 -3.39 -3.97 -18.36
C SER A 48 -4.67 -3.71 -17.54
N LYS A 49 -5.73 -4.48 -17.83
CA LYS A 49 -6.98 -4.49 -17.04
C LYS A 49 -6.74 -4.78 -15.56
N PHE A 50 -5.63 -5.45 -15.23
CA PHE A 50 -5.24 -5.80 -13.87
C PHE A 50 -5.09 -4.59 -12.93
N TYR A 51 -4.67 -3.44 -13.46
CA TYR A 51 -4.42 -2.22 -12.66
C TYR A 51 -5.68 -1.40 -12.36
N PHE A 52 -6.86 -1.92 -12.72
CA PHE A 52 -8.11 -1.19 -12.58
C PHE A 52 -9.25 -2.03 -12.02
N SER A 53 -10.17 -1.37 -11.34
CA SER A 53 -11.39 -1.91 -10.76
C SER A 53 -12.58 -1.02 -11.09
N PHE A 54 -13.79 -1.57 -11.02
CA PHE A 54 -15.02 -0.78 -11.03
C PHE A 54 -15.30 -0.12 -9.68
N ASN A 55 -14.78 -0.73 -8.61
CA ASN A 55 -14.96 -0.22 -7.27
C ASN A 55 -13.83 0.75 -6.94
N ASN A 56 -14.18 1.85 -6.32
CA ASN A 56 -13.19 2.73 -5.71
C ASN A 56 -12.84 2.19 -4.32
N ASP A 57 -11.57 1.83 -4.12
CA ASP A 57 -11.09 1.32 -2.84
C ASP A 57 -11.13 2.44 -1.78
N PRO A 58 -11.42 2.13 -0.51
CA PRO A 58 -11.43 3.15 0.53
C PRO A 58 -10.04 3.78 0.70
N GLU A 59 -10.01 5.04 1.12
CA GLU A 59 -8.78 5.80 1.37
C GLU A 59 -8.31 5.58 2.80
N ILE A 60 -7.01 5.78 3.06
CA ILE A 60 -6.50 5.81 4.43
C ILE A 60 -7.04 7.09 5.09
N ALA A 61 -7.85 6.91 6.13
CA ALA A 61 -8.39 8.01 6.92
C ALA A 61 -7.42 8.43 8.03
N SER A 62 -6.76 7.47 8.68
CA SER A 62 -5.75 7.76 9.70
C SER A 62 -4.71 6.65 9.82
N ILE A 63 -3.54 7.04 10.34
CA ILE A 63 -2.43 6.15 10.71
C ILE A 63 -2.05 6.52 12.14
N HIS A 64 -2.14 5.57 13.06
CA HIS A 64 -1.80 5.74 14.46
C HIS A 64 -0.67 4.79 14.83
N ILE A 65 0.41 5.31 15.40
CA ILE A 65 1.47 4.50 15.98
C ILE A 65 1.06 4.26 17.43
N ASP A 66 0.79 3.00 17.76
CA ASP A 66 0.17 2.61 19.03
C ASP A 66 1.20 2.54 20.17
N ASP A 67 2.46 2.26 19.82
CA ASP A 67 3.58 2.14 20.75
C ASP A 67 4.52 3.37 20.70
N GLU A 68 5.13 3.69 21.84
CA GLU A 68 6.20 4.70 21.90
C GLU A 68 7.49 4.16 21.25
N ILE A 69 8.14 4.98 20.41
CA ILE A 69 9.45 4.65 19.83
C ILE A 69 10.53 5.16 20.79
N LEU A 70 11.17 4.25 21.52
CA LEU A 70 12.25 4.54 22.47
C LEU A 70 13.63 4.38 21.84
N ASP A 71 13.79 3.41 20.94
CA ASP A 71 14.97 3.15 20.13
C ASP A 71 14.58 2.98 18.65
N GLU A 72 14.85 4.02 17.87
CA GLU A 72 14.55 4.08 16.43
C GLU A 72 15.23 2.98 15.61
N GLU A 73 16.27 2.34 16.15
CA GLU A 73 17.05 1.30 15.47
C GLU A 73 16.71 -0.10 15.95
N SER A 74 16.06 -0.30 17.10
CA SER A 74 15.88 -1.65 17.65
C SER A 74 14.50 -1.96 18.21
N ASP A 75 13.54 -1.05 18.14
CA ASP A 75 12.19 -1.34 18.62
C ASP A 75 11.36 -2.15 17.59
N ALA A 76 10.18 -2.58 18.04
CA ALA A 76 9.09 -3.04 17.20
C ALA A 76 7.81 -2.34 17.67
N VAL A 77 7.13 -1.65 16.76
CA VAL A 77 5.96 -0.81 17.08
C VAL A 77 4.74 -1.24 16.28
N GLU A 78 3.60 -1.42 16.95
CA GLU A 78 2.31 -1.63 16.32
C GLU A 78 1.80 -0.31 15.72
N VAL A 79 1.21 -0.42 14.54
CA VAL A 79 0.61 0.69 13.82
C VAL A 79 -0.78 0.29 13.36
N THR A 80 -1.78 1.04 13.80
CA THR A 80 -3.17 0.95 13.38
C THR A 80 -3.43 1.87 12.19
N ILE A 81 -4.11 1.32 11.18
CA ILE A 81 -4.56 2.03 9.98
C ILE A 81 -6.08 1.96 9.93
N GLU A 82 -6.72 3.11 9.86
CA GLU A 82 -8.16 3.22 9.64
C GLU A 82 -8.44 3.75 8.24
N PHE A 83 -9.36 3.09 7.54
CA PHE A 83 -9.81 3.49 6.22
C PHE A 83 -11.10 4.31 6.28
N THR A 84 -11.43 5.04 5.21
CA THR A 84 -12.62 5.91 5.15
C THR A 84 -13.96 5.16 5.25
N ASN A 85 -13.94 3.84 5.04
CA ASN A 85 -15.09 2.96 5.28
C ASN A 85 -15.14 2.42 6.72
N SER A 86 -14.34 2.98 7.63
CA SER A 86 -14.19 2.56 9.03
C SER A 86 -13.57 1.16 9.25
N ASP A 87 -13.09 0.50 8.18
CA ASP A 87 -12.31 -0.72 8.38
C ASP A 87 -10.97 -0.37 9.05
N LYS A 88 -10.59 -1.19 10.03
CA LYS A 88 -9.34 -1.06 10.77
C LYS A 88 -8.43 -2.25 10.54
N TYR A 89 -7.15 -1.95 10.41
CA TYR A 89 -6.08 -2.90 10.18
C TYR A 89 -4.89 -2.56 11.07
N TRP A 90 -4.05 -3.54 11.37
CA TRP A 90 -2.80 -3.34 12.07
C TRP A 90 -1.65 -4.11 11.44
N MET A 91 -0.44 -3.62 11.71
CA MET A 91 0.82 -4.27 11.38
C MET A 91 1.93 -3.76 12.31
N THR A 92 3.03 -4.49 12.38
CA THR A 92 4.19 -4.10 13.19
C THR A 92 5.31 -3.60 12.29
N PHE A 93 5.86 -2.44 12.63
CA PHE A 93 7.09 -1.92 12.03
C PHE A 93 8.27 -2.23 12.91
N SER A 94 9.41 -2.56 12.30
CA SER A 94 10.68 -2.74 13.00
C SER A 94 11.84 -2.51 12.04
N THR A 95 13.06 -2.77 12.49
CA THR A 95 14.29 -2.64 11.71
C THR A 95 15.02 -3.99 11.60
N PRO A 96 15.96 -4.15 10.66
CA PRO A 96 16.81 -5.33 10.62
C PRO A 96 17.60 -5.56 11.91
N LYS A 97 18.02 -4.50 12.62
CA LYS A 97 18.80 -4.64 13.86
C LYS A 97 17.98 -5.26 15.00
N TYR A 98 16.66 -5.01 15.07
CA TYR A 98 15.78 -5.74 15.99
C TYR A 98 15.81 -7.26 15.72
N LEU A 99 15.78 -7.65 14.44
CA LEU A 99 15.89 -9.05 14.06
C LEU A 99 17.24 -9.66 14.48
N ASP A 100 18.35 -8.94 14.27
CA ASP A 100 19.68 -9.38 14.71
C ASP A 100 19.73 -9.62 16.23
N LEU A 101 19.13 -8.73 17.02
CA LEU A 101 19.05 -8.89 18.48
C LEU A 101 18.27 -10.14 18.89
N ILE A 102 17.09 -10.36 18.30
CA ILE A 102 16.30 -11.56 18.60
C ILE A 102 17.03 -12.83 18.19
N LEU A 103 17.71 -12.81 17.04
CA LEU A 103 18.39 -13.98 16.51
C LEU A 103 19.67 -14.35 17.28
N ASN A 104 20.24 -13.43 18.06
CA ASN A 104 21.29 -13.75 19.02
C ASN A 104 20.79 -14.67 20.14
N ASP A 105 19.53 -14.51 20.56
CA ASP A 105 18.93 -15.30 21.64
C ASP A 105 18.24 -16.58 21.13
N LYS A 106 17.70 -16.55 19.91
CA LYS A 106 16.91 -17.64 19.33
C LYS A 106 17.33 -17.92 17.89
N PRO A 107 17.40 -19.19 17.46
CA PRO A 107 17.82 -19.52 16.10
C PRO A 107 16.79 -19.16 15.01
N TYR A 108 15.59 -18.67 15.38
CA TYR A 108 14.57 -18.26 14.44
C TYR A 108 13.68 -17.16 15.03
N PHE A 109 13.08 -16.37 14.14
CA PHE A 109 12.00 -15.43 14.44
C PHE A 109 10.87 -15.68 13.44
N SER A 110 9.67 -15.98 13.95
CA SER A 110 8.50 -16.26 13.13
C SER A 110 7.42 -15.24 13.46
N VAL A 111 7.13 -14.37 12.51
CA VAL A 111 6.15 -13.30 12.65
C VAL A 111 5.36 -13.11 11.37
N ARG A 112 4.13 -12.62 11.53
CA ARG A 112 3.24 -12.21 10.45
C ARG A 112 2.93 -10.74 10.60
N HIS A 113 2.63 -10.07 9.50
CA HIS A 113 2.25 -8.66 9.49
C HIS A 113 3.38 -7.72 9.97
N PHE A 114 4.63 -8.10 9.70
CA PHE A 114 5.80 -7.30 10.00
C PHE A 114 6.31 -6.61 8.73
N ILE A 115 6.73 -5.35 8.89
CA ILE A 115 7.48 -4.61 7.89
C ILE A 115 8.80 -4.18 8.52
N PHE A 116 9.89 -4.46 7.81
CA PHE A 116 11.22 -3.98 8.18
C PHE A 116 11.55 -2.72 7.38
N ILE A 117 11.73 -1.60 8.09
CA ILE A 117 12.18 -0.32 7.55
C ILE A 117 13.58 0.01 8.03
N LYS A 118 14.24 0.97 7.38
CA LYS A 118 15.62 1.33 7.72
C LYS A 118 15.77 1.92 9.12
N LYS A 119 14.74 2.64 9.57
CA LYS A 119 14.71 3.35 10.84
C LYS A 119 13.26 3.58 11.25
N LEU A 120 12.94 3.34 12.51
CA LEU A 120 11.63 3.62 13.09
C LEU A 120 11.50 5.12 13.35
N ASN A 121 10.85 5.81 12.43
CA ASN A 121 10.33 7.15 12.69
C ASN A 121 9.00 7.32 11.97
N GLU A 122 8.21 8.30 12.43
CA GLU A 122 6.85 8.51 11.97
C GLU A 122 6.76 8.76 10.46
N ASP A 123 7.68 9.56 9.89
CA ASP A 123 7.68 9.89 8.47
C ASP A 123 7.97 8.67 7.58
N ILE A 124 8.93 7.83 7.96
CA ILE A 124 9.25 6.60 7.22
C ILE A 124 8.09 5.60 7.34
N ILE A 125 7.50 5.44 8.53
CA ILE A 125 6.35 4.55 8.74
C ILE A 125 5.19 4.99 7.83
N LYS A 126 4.79 6.26 7.91
CA LYS A 126 3.67 6.79 7.12
C LYS A 126 3.93 6.72 5.62
N SER A 127 5.12 7.12 5.16
CA SER A 127 5.47 7.04 3.73
C SER A 127 5.50 5.60 3.22
N THR A 128 5.98 4.64 4.03
CA THR A 128 5.96 3.21 3.69
C THR A 128 4.53 2.70 3.56
N ILE A 129 3.64 3.05 4.49
CA ILE A 129 2.21 2.67 4.43
C ILE A 129 1.56 3.20 3.16
N HIS A 130 1.77 4.47 2.83
CA HIS A 130 1.23 5.07 1.61
C HIS A 130 1.80 4.44 0.33
N GLU A 131 3.06 4.03 0.32
CA GLU A 131 3.64 3.34 -0.84
C GLU A 131 3.02 1.96 -1.04
N LEU A 132 2.90 1.16 0.02
CA LEU A 132 2.23 -0.14 -0.03
C LEU A 132 0.76 -0.04 -0.47
N ASP A 133 0.07 1.02 -0.05
CA ASP A 133 -1.32 1.27 -0.45
C ASP A 133 -1.44 1.57 -1.95
N LYS A 134 -0.54 2.41 -2.50
CA LYS A 134 -0.50 2.70 -3.94
C LYS A 134 -0.29 1.44 -4.78
N GLN A 135 0.49 0.49 -4.28
CA GLN A 135 0.78 -0.80 -4.93
C GLN A 135 -0.29 -1.87 -4.67
N ASN A 136 -1.36 -1.57 -3.92
CA ASN A 136 -2.39 -2.53 -3.52
C ASN A 136 -1.87 -3.70 -2.67
N GLU A 137 -0.76 -3.49 -1.95
CA GLU A 137 -0.08 -4.49 -1.13
C GLU A 137 -0.44 -4.36 0.35
N LEU A 138 -0.79 -3.15 0.81
CA LEU A 138 -1.01 -2.84 2.22
C LEU A 138 -1.97 -3.82 2.91
N ILE A 139 -3.19 -3.98 2.37
CA ILE A 139 -4.22 -4.86 2.96
C ILE A 139 -3.77 -6.33 3.01
N GLN A 140 -2.90 -6.77 2.09
CA GLN A 140 -2.41 -8.15 2.06
C GLN A 140 -1.40 -8.42 3.18
N ILE A 141 -0.67 -7.38 3.60
CA ILE A 141 0.38 -7.46 4.63
C ILE A 141 -0.22 -7.21 6.01
N CYS A 142 -1.22 -6.34 6.14
CA CYS A 142 -1.88 -6.06 7.40
C CYS A 142 -2.73 -7.24 7.92
N LYS A 143 -3.07 -7.18 9.21
CA LYS A 143 -4.14 -7.99 9.79
C LYS A 143 -5.35 -7.10 10.04
N LYS A 144 -6.54 -7.58 9.66
CA LYS A 144 -7.80 -6.92 10.00
C LYS A 144 -8.10 -7.10 11.48
N TYR A 145 -8.59 -6.05 12.14
CA TYR A 145 -9.15 -6.15 13.49
C TYR A 145 -10.44 -6.98 13.52
#